data_AF-A0A7V6WJ66-F1
#
_entry.id   AF-A0A7V6WJ66-F1
#
_cell.length_a   1.000
_cell.length_b   1.000
_cell.length_c   1.000
_cell.angle_alpha   90.00
_cell.angle_beta   90.00
_cell.angle_gamma   90.00
#
_symmetry.space_group_name_H-M   'P 1'
#
loop_
_entity.id
_entity.type
_entity.pdbx_description
1 polymer ?
#
loop_
_entity_poly.entity_id
_entity_poly.type
_entity_poly.pdbx_seq_one_letter_code
_entity_poly.pdbx_strand_id
1 'polypeptide(L)'
;MAEERTKPKKYYLSNRDLLIIAVLSGIGGAMSTYIGYLGNLLNRIFGIPFGAGQFVSGLHVFWFILVAGLIRRPGAPTAAGLLKGIIEMLTGSTHGVAIILVSLIQGLLVDVVLLITRRYNLVSYMLAGGISAASNVFIFQLLYFSSAPATYIFLISVLAFISGLLLAGSFGYSVLEIVLQARPVRISGASGGVAAAAVGVSGGGKTSVPGFRLAVTVLLVMVFAVGAVYYFAAVFEPPWVGPRCLVEGAVEKP
;
A
#
# COMPACT_ATOMS: atom_id res chain seq x y z
N MET A 1 11.89 39.21 38.19
CA MET A 1 11.57 37.79 37.90
C MET A 1 11.25 37.71 36.40
N ALA A 2 12.21 37.34 35.58
CA ALA A 2 12.01 37.20 34.14
C ALA A 2 11.42 35.80 33.88
N GLU A 3 10.19 35.77 33.37
CA GLU A 3 9.49 34.57 32.97
C GLU A 3 10.20 33.99 31.74
N GLU A 4 11.02 32.96 31.94
CA GLU A 4 11.69 32.24 30.87
C GLU A 4 10.63 31.48 30.05
N ARG A 5 10.09 32.14 29.03
CA ARG A 5 9.19 31.52 28.05
C ARG A 5 9.97 30.44 27.29
N THR A 6 9.87 29.21 27.78
CA THR A 6 10.35 28.01 27.09
C THR A 6 9.70 27.98 25.70
N LYS A 7 10.51 28.21 24.66
CA LYS A 7 10.05 28.12 23.27
C LYS A 7 9.45 26.73 23.06
N PRO A 8 8.19 26.59 22.60
CA PRO A 8 7.61 25.27 22.41
C PRO A 8 8.46 24.47 21.42
N LYS A 9 8.86 23.25 21.80
CA LYS A 9 9.59 22.33 20.91
C LYS A 9 8.75 22.14 19.64
N LYS A 10 9.25 22.61 18.50
CA LYS A 10 8.63 22.34 17.19
C LYS A 10 8.92 20.90 16.81
N TYR A 11 7.96 20.02 17.05
CA TYR A 11 8.02 18.63 16.56
C TYR A 11 7.92 18.62 15.03
N TYR A 12 8.70 17.76 14.38
CA TYR A 12 8.75 17.63 12.92
C TYR A 12 7.44 17.05 12.35
N LEU A 13 6.84 16.09 13.07
CA LEU A 13 5.50 15.56 12.81
C LEU A 13 4.53 16.07 13.87
N SER A 14 3.34 16.50 13.45
CA SER A 14 2.25 16.82 14.38
C SER A 14 1.64 15.53 14.94
N ASN A 15 0.99 15.61 16.12
CA ASN A 15 0.17 14.52 16.66
C ASN A 15 -0.85 14.00 15.63
N ARG A 16 -1.36 14.91 14.79
CA ARG A 16 -2.26 14.57 13.69
C ARG A 16 -1.57 13.72 12.62
N ASP A 17 -0.34 14.05 12.25
CA ASP A 17 0.40 13.31 11.22
C ASP A 17 0.72 11.90 11.72
N LEU A 18 1.10 11.77 13.00
CA LEU A 18 1.30 10.49 13.67
C LEU A 18 0.01 9.66 13.69
N LEU A 19 -1.13 10.28 13.98
CA LEU A 19 -2.43 9.59 13.97
C LEU A 19 -2.81 9.11 12.57
N ILE A 20 -2.58 9.92 11.53
CA ILE A 20 -2.83 9.51 10.13
C ILE A 20 -1.93 8.33 9.75
N ILE A 21 -0.63 8.37 10.11
CA ILE A 21 0.28 7.25 9.90
C ILE A 21 -0.25 6.00 10.62
N ALA A 22 -0.59 6.10 11.90
CA ALA A 22 -1.04 4.97 12.70
C ALA A 22 -2.31 4.32 12.12
N VAL A 23 -3.33 5.12 11.77
CA VAL A 23 -4.60 4.61 11.25
C VAL A 23 -4.42 3.99 9.86
N LEU A 24 -3.73 4.67 8.95
CA LEU A 24 -3.52 4.16 7.58
C LEU A 24 -2.59 2.95 7.55
N SER A 25 -1.55 2.91 8.39
CA SER A 25 -0.70 1.73 8.53
C SER A 25 -1.44 0.56 9.19
N GLY A 26 -2.33 0.81 10.15
CA GLY A 26 -3.15 -0.22 10.78
C GLY A 26 -4.10 -0.88 9.81
N ILE A 27 -4.93 -0.07 9.14
CA ILE A 27 -5.86 -0.57 8.12
C ILE A 27 -5.07 -1.20 6.96
N GLY A 28 -4.02 -0.52 6.50
CA GLY A 28 -3.21 -0.98 5.39
C GLY A 28 -2.45 -2.28 5.66
N GLY A 29 -1.98 -2.49 6.90
CA GLY A 29 -1.31 -3.73 7.31
C GLY A 29 -2.27 -4.90 7.32
N ALA A 30 -3.43 -4.75 7.97
CA ALA A 30 -4.47 -5.77 8.01
C ALA A 30 -5.00 -6.10 6.60
N MET A 31 -5.29 -5.08 5.80
CA MET A 31 -5.74 -5.27 4.41
C MET A 31 -4.67 -5.90 3.53
N SER A 32 -3.39 -5.58 3.75
CA SER A 32 -2.28 -6.16 2.99
C SER A 32 -2.13 -7.65 3.21
N THR A 33 -2.41 -8.16 4.40
CA THR A 33 -2.45 -9.62 4.61
C THR A 33 -3.48 -10.29 3.71
N TYR A 34 -4.69 -9.73 3.61
CA TYR A 34 -5.73 -10.24 2.71
C TYR A 34 -5.34 -10.11 1.24
N ILE A 35 -4.70 -8.99 0.87
CA ILE A 35 -4.17 -8.79 -0.48
C ILE A 35 -3.10 -9.86 -0.81
N GLY A 36 -2.24 -10.21 0.15
CA GLY A 36 -1.23 -11.26 -0.01
C GLY A 36 -1.85 -12.63 -0.24
N TYR A 37 -2.89 -12.99 0.52
CA TYR A 37 -3.63 -14.24 0.29
C TYR A 37 -4.30 -14.28 -1.08
N LEU A 38 -4.91 -13.17 -1.50
CA LEU A 38 -5.51 -13.07 -2.83
C LEU A 38 -4.44 -13.21 -3.93
N GLY A 39 -3.27 -12.59 -3.75
CA GLY A 39 -2.14 -12.76 -4.67
C GLY A 39 -1.70 -14.21 -4.79
N ASN A 40 -1.64 -14.94 -3.68
CA ASN A 40 -1.33 -16.37 -3.68
C ASN A 40 -2.43 -17.21 -4.35
N LEU A 41 -3.71 -16.88 -4.14
CA LEU A 41 -4.82 -17.52 -4.83
C LEU A 41 -4.70 -17.34 -6.35
N LEU A 42 -4.44 -16.11 -6.81
CA LEU A 42 -4.28 -15.82 -8.23
C LEU A 42 -3.12 -16.62 -8.83
N ASN A 43 -1.98 -16.71 -8.14
CA ASN A 43 -0.85 -17.53 -8.58
C ASN A 43 -1.24 -19.00 -8.75
N ARG A 44 -2.08 -19.53 -7.85
CA ARG A 44 -2.54 -20.93 -7.90
C ARG A 44 -3.57 -21.18 -8.99
N ILE A 45 -4.52 -20.26 -9.20
CA ILE A 45 -5.57 -20.37 -10.23
C ILE A 45 -4.95 -20.33 -11.64
N PHE A 46 -4.06 -19.39 -11.89
CA PHE A 46 -3.45 -19.23 -13.21
C PHE A 46 -2.26 -20.17 -13.45
N GLY A 47 -1.82 -20.92 -12.43
CA GLY A 47 -0.67 -21.84 -12.53
C GLY A 47 0.66 -21.12 -12.79
N ILE A 48 0.71 -19.80 -12.65
CA ILE A 48 1.90 -18.97 -12.86
C ILE A 48 2.41 -18.53 -11.48
N PRO A 49 3.35 -19.29 -10.87
CA PRO A 49 3.89 -18.93 -9.57
C PRO A 49 4.60 -17.57 -9.66
N PHE A 50 4.26 -16.64 -8.76
CA PHE A 50 4.81 -15.28 -8.67
C PHE A 50 4.38 -14.26 -9.75
N GLY A 51 3.60 -14.64 -10.76
CA GLY A 51 3.19 -13.72 -11.84
C GLY A 51 1.85 -13.05 -11.58
N ALA A 52 0.80 -13.83 -11.37
CA ALA A 52 -0.58 -13.33 -11.29
C ALA A 52 -0.82 -12.47 -10.02
N GLY A 53 -0.14 -12.76 -8.92
CA GLY A 53 -0.20 -11.96 -7.70
C GLY A 53 0.37 -10.55 -7.85
N GLN A 54 1.26 -10.30 -8.82
CA GLN A 54 1.85 -8.98 -9.03
C GLN A 54 0.85 -7.96 -9.59
N PHE A 55 -0.27 -8.40 -10.18
CA PHE A 55 -1.37 -7.51 -10.53
C PHE A 55 -1.93 -6.75 -9.32
N VAL A 56 -1.82 -7.33 -8.13
CA VAL A 56 -2.33 -6.75 -6.89
C VAL A 56 -1.24 -6.02 -6.09
N SER A 57 0.02 -6.11 -6.52
CA SER A 57 1.17 -5.49 -5.83
C SER A 57 0.99 -3.99 -5.58
N GLY A 58 0.36 -3.27 -6.51
CA GLY A 58 0.06 -1.85 -6.34
C GLY A 58 -0.87 -1.51 -5.16
N LEU A 59 -1.75 -2.43 -4.73
CA LEU A 59 -2.61 -2.18 -3.56
C LEU A 59 -1.85 -2.18 -2.24
N HIS A 60 -0.69 -2.83 -2.16
CA HIS A 60 0.17 -2.70 -0.98
C HIS A 60 0.78 -1.31 -0.87
N VAL A 61 1.09 -0.69 -2.02
CA VAL A 61 1.75 0.62 -2.10
C VAL A 61 0.75 1.78 -2.01
N PHE A 62 -0.52 1.53 -2.34
CA PHE A 62 -1.63 2.48 -2.25
C PHE A 62 -1.66 3.26 -0.93
N TRP A 63 -1.46 2.58 0.20
CA TRP A 63 -1.48 3.20 1.54
C TRP A 63 -0.39 4.25 1.71
N PHE A 64 0.79 4.02 1.14
CA PHE A 64 1.91 4.95 1.21
C PHE A 64 1.65 6.22 0.39
N ILE A 65 0.94 6.11 -0.74
CA ILE A 65 0.52 7.26 -1.55
C ILE A 65 -0.48 8.13 -0.78
N LEU A 66 -1.44 7.52 -0.07
CA LEU A 66 -2.37 8.27 0.79
C LEU A 66 -1.65 9.01 1.93
N VAL A 67 -0.76 8.33 2.64
CA VAL A 67 0.06 8.92 3.71
C VAL A 67 0.88 10.09 3.16
N ALA A 68 1.56 9.88 2.02
CA ALA A 68 2.37 10.90 1.38
C ALA A 68 1.55 12.15 0.98
N GLY A 69 0.35 11.93 0.45
CA GLY A 69 -0.53 13.00 -0.01
C GLY A 69 -1.24 13.78 1.09
N LEU A 70 -1.56 13.12 2.21
CA LEU A 70 -2.21 13.74 3.36
C LEU A 70 -1.23 14.52 4.24
N ILE A 71 -0.03 13.98 4.49
CA ILE A 71 0.95 14.58 5.40
C ILE A 71 1.92 15.52 4.67
N ARG A 72 2.34 15.16 3.44
CA ARG A 72 3.26 15.96 2.60
C ARG A 72 4.56 16.35 3.32
N ARG A 73 5.08 15.44 4.15
CA ARG A 73 6.39 15.57 4.81
C ARG A 73 7.30 14.42 4.38
N PRO A 74 8.58 14.69 4.07
CA PRO A 74 9.52 13.60 3.83
C PRO A 74 9.68 12.77 5.11
N GLY A 75 9.76 11.46 4.95
CA GLY A 75 9.86 10.44 6.00
C GLY A 75 8.51 9.85 6.43
N ALA A 76 7.38 10.50 6.12
CA ALA A 76 6.06 9.98 6.51
C ALA A 76 5.70 8.65 5.82
N PRO A 77 5.92 8.47 4.50
CA PRO A 77 5.63 7.20 3.82
C PRO A 77 6.53 6.07 4.33
N THR A 78 7.80 6.35 4.64
CA THR A 78 8.76 5.39 5.20
C THR A 78 8.35 4.91 6.58
N ALA A 79 7.94 5.83 7.46
CA ALA A 79 7.43 5.49 8.79
C ALA A 79 6.15 4.66 8.69
N ALA A 80 5.26 5.00 7.76
CA ALA A 80 4.07 4.22 7.49
C ALA A 80 4.39 2.83 6.95
N GLY A 81 5.41 2.69 6.10
CA GLY A 81 5.94 1.43 5.59
C GLY A 81 6.40 0.48 6.69
N LEU A 82 7.21 1.00 7.62
CA LEU A 82 7.66 0.23 8.78
C LEU A 82 6.49 -0.26 9.63
N LEU A 83 5.60 0.65 10.02
CA LEU A 83 4.47 0.32 10.91
C LEU A 83 3.48 -0.62 10.23
N LYS A 84 3.17 -0.39 8.95
CA LYS A 84 2.31 -1.27 8.14
C LYS A 84 2.91 -2.67 8.06
N GLY A 85 4.21 -2.78 7.80
CA GLY A 85 4.89 -4.07 7.71
C GLY A 85 4.84 -4.86 9.03
N ILE A 86 5.03 -4.18 10.17
CA ILE A 86 4.88 -4.80 11.49
C ILE A 86 3.46 -5.33 11.68
N ILE A 87 2.45 -4.53 11.36
CA ILE A 87 1.05 -4.91 11.53
C ILE A 87 0.69 -6.08 10.61
N GLU A 88 1.12 -6.04 9.35
CA GLU A 88 0.91 -7.13 8.38
C GLU A 88 1.56 -8.45 8.82
N MET A 89 2.75 -8.39 9.44
CA MET A 89 3.38 -9.56 10.05
C MET A 89 2.50 -10.12 11.18
N LEU A 90 2.01 -9.25 12.07
CA LEU A 90 1.18 -9.65 13.21
C LEU A 90 -0.20 -10.19 12.80
N THR A 91 -0.75 -9.75 11.68
CA THR A 91 -2.04 -10.22 11.17
C THR A 91 -1.96 -11.53 10.39
N GLY A 92 -0.78 -12.16 10.29
CA GLY A 92 -0.61 -13.51 9.74
C GLY A 92 -0.08 -13.57 8.30
N SER A 93 0.73 -12.59 7.88
CA SER A 93 1.34 -12.60 6.53
C SER A 93 2.08 -13.91 6.22
N THR A 94 1.90 -14.39 4.99
CA THR A 94 2.59 -15.58 4.45
C THR A 94 4.11 -15.42 4.37
N HIS A 95 4.61 -14.18 4.48
CA HIS A 95 6.03 -13.86 4.32
C HIS A 95 6.77 -13.62 5.65
N GLY A 96 6.07 -13.65 6.79
CA GLY A 96 6.67 -13.47 8.11
C GLY A 96 7.44 -12.14 8.23
N VAL A 97 8.62 -12.17 8.87
CA VAL A 97 9.44 -10.97 9.14
C VAL A 97 9.90 -10.25 7.86
N ALA A 98 10.03 -10.96 6.74
CA ALA A 98 10.46 -10.39 5.46
C ALA A 98 9.55 -9.26 4.98
N ILE A 99 8.25 -9.30 5.33
CA ILE A 99 7.27 -8.29 4.91
C ILE A 99 7.53 -6.91 5.53
N ILE A 100 8.18 -6.87 6.69
CA ILE A 100 8.59 -5.62 7.35
C ILE A 100 9.62 -4.93 6.48
N LEU A 101 10.64 -5.67 6.04
CA LEU A 101 11.71 -5.13 5.20
C LEU A 101 11.17 -4.67 3.84
N VAL A 102 10.33 -5.49 3.22
CA VAL A 102 9.66 -5.14 1.95
C VAL A 102 8.85 -3.86 2.10
N SER A 103 7.98 -3.79 3.10
CA SER A 103 7.11 -2.62 3.31
C SER A 103 7.90 -1.36 3.66
N LEU A 104 8.98 -1.49 4.41
CA LEU A 104 9.90 -0.39 4.71
C LEU A 104 10.54 0.16 3.43
N ILE A 105 11.07 -0.71 2.57
CA ILE A 105 11.69 -0.29 1.31
C ILE A 105 10.65 0.31 0.37
N GLN A 106 9.44 -0.26 0.30
CA GLN A 106 8.35 0.30 -0.49
C GLN A 106 7.99 1.72 -0.04
N GLY A 107 7.85 1.95 1.27
CA GLY A 107 7.59 3.27 1.83
C GLY A 107 8.74 4.24 1.56
N LEU A 108 9.98 3.79 1.72
CA LEU A 108 11.19 4.56 1.44
C LEU A 108 11.26 5.00 -0.03
N LEU A 109 10.98 4.11 -0.97
CA LEU A 109 11.01 4.44 -2.39
C LEU A 109 9.94 5.45 -2.77
N VAL A 110 8.73 5.36 -2.18
CA VAL A 110 7.71 6.40 -2.38
C VAL A 110 8.21 7.75 -1.90
N ASP A 111 8.84 7.78 -0.72
CA ASP A 111 9.38 9.01 -0.14
C ASP A 111 10.51 9.61 -0.99
N VAL A 112 11.47 8.78 -1.43
CA VAL A 112 12.59 9.17 -2.29
C VAL A 112 12.10 9.70 -3.63
N VAL A 113 11.16 9.01 -4.28
CA VAL A 113 10.62 9.48 -5.58
C VAL A 113 9.92 10.82 -5.42
N LEU A 114 9.10 11.01 -4.38
CA LEU A 114 8.41 12.28 -4.15
C LEU A 114 9.39 13.40 -3.74
N LEU A 115 10.46 13.07 -3.02
CA LEU A 115 11.53 14.01 -2.69
C LEU A 115 12.28 14.48 -3.95
N ILE A 116 12.60 13.55 -4.87
CA ILE A 116 13.26 13.88 -6.15
C ILE A 116 12.34 14.71 -7.04
N THR A 117 11.07 14.30 -7.16
CA THR A 117 10.14 14.97 -8.08
C THR A 117 9.69 16.34 -7.55
N ARG A 118 9.78 16.55 -6.22
CA ARG A 118 9.37 17.77 -5.49
C ARG A 118 7.95 18.27 -5.83
N ARG A 119 7.12 17.40 -6.40
CA ARG A 119 5.78 17.68 -6.89
C ARG A 119 4.84 16.61 -6.36
N TYR A 120 3.64 17.05 -5.99
CA TYR A 120 2.55 16.19 -5.53
C TYR A 120 1.44 16.18 -6.60
N ASN A 121 1.82 15.82 -7.82
CA ASN A 121 0.89 15.68 -8.94
C ASN A 121 0.64 14.19 -9.23
N LEU A 122 -0.39 13.91 -10.04
CA LEU A 122 -0.76 12.55 -10.43
C LEU A 122 0.44 11.76 -10.97
N VAL A 123 1.27 12.38 -11.82
CA VAL A 123 2.43 11.72 -12.45
C VAL A 123 3.47 11.31 -11.40
N SER A 124 3.77 12.16 -10.43
CA SER A 124 4.68 11.85 -9.33
C SER A 124 4.17 10.68 -8.49
N TYR A 125 2.87 10.60 -8.21
CA TYR A 125 2.29 9.47 -7.50
C TYR A 125 2.27 8.18 -8.31
N MET A 126 2.03 8.26 -9.62
CA MET A 126 2.12 7.12 -10.52
C MET A 126 3.54 6.57 -10.58
N LEU A 127 4.55 7.43 -10.73
CA LEU A 127 5.95 7.02 -10.73
C LEU A 127 6.38 6.44 -9.37
N ALA A 128 6.02 7.10 -8.26
CA ALA A 128 6.31 6.61 -6.92
C ALA A 128 5.67 5.24 -6.66
N GLY A 129 4.40 5.09 -7.04
CA GLY A 129 3.64 3.84 -6.94
C GLY A 129 4.24 2.72 -7.78
N GLY A 130 4.58 3.00 -9.03
CA GLY A 130 5.19 2.04 -9.96
C GLY A 130 6.55 1.54 -9.47
N ILE A 131 7.48 2.46 -9.17
CA ILE A 131 8.84 2.11 -8.72
C ILE A 131 8.79 1.31 -7.42
N SER A 132 7.96 1.74 -6.47
CA SER A 132 7.79 1.06 -5.19
C SER A 132 7.17 -0.33 -5.36
N ALA A 133 6.15 -0.50 -6.22
CA ALA A 133 5.56 -1.82 -6.48
C ALA A 133 6.53 -2.78 -7.19
N ALA A 134 7.32 -2.28 -8.15
CA ALA A 134 8.34 -3.06 -8.84
C ALA A 134 9.46 -3.55 -7.90
N SER A 135 9.82 -2.73 -6.90
CA SER A 135 10.85 -3.09 -5.91
C SER A 135 10.50 -4.36 -5.13
N ASN A 136 9.22 -4.61 -4.92
CA ASN A 136 8.72 -5.79 -4.21
C ASN A 136 9.26 -7.09 -4.83
N VAL A 137 9.20 -7.18 -6.16
CA VAL A 137 9.67 -8.33 -6.92
C VAL A 137 11.15 -8.56 -6.68
N PHE A 138 11.97 -7.51 -6.77
CA PHE A 138 13.41 -7.61 -6.58
C PHE A 138 13.80 -7.98 -5.14
N ILE A 139 13.11 -7.41 -4.14
CA ILE A 139 13.39 -7.71 -2.73
C ILE A 139 13.03 -9.15 -2.41
N PHE A 140 11.87 -9.63 -2.85
CA PHE A 140 11.50 -11.03 -2.64
C PHE A 140 12.41 -11.99 -3.39
N GLN A 141 12.85 -11.62 -4.59
CA GLN A 141 13.84 -12.40 -5.33
C GLN A 141 15.15 -12.54 -4.54
N LEU A 142 15.62 -11.43 -3.96
CA LEU A 142 16.86 -11.40 -3.18
C LEU A 142 16.74 -12.19 -1.88
N LEU A 143 15.60 -12.08 -1.17
CA LEU A 143 15.40 -12.72 0.12
C LEU A 143 15.14 -14.23 0.02
N TYR A 144 14.39 -14.66 -1.00
CA TYR A 144 14.03 -16.07 -1.17
C TYR A 144 14.94 -16.83 -2.13
N PHE A 145 16.03 -16.21 -2.61
CA PHE A 145 17.02 -16.79 -3.54
C PHE A 145 16.37 -17.61 -4.66
N SER A 146 15.28 -17.08 -5.22
CA SER A 146 14.63 -17.75 -6.33
C SER A 146 15.61 -17.73 -7.50
N SER A 147 16.05 -18.88 -8.00
CA SER A 147 16.93 -18.99 -9.18
C SER A 147 16.14 -18.78 -10.47
N ALA A 148 15.12 -17.90 -10.44
CA ALA A 148 14.24 -17.67 -11.56
C ALA A 148 15.00 -17.02 -12.72
N PRO A 149 14.66 -17.34 -13.99
CA PRO A 149 15.27 -16.70 -15.15
C PRO A 149 15.12 -15.18 -15.11
N ALA A 150 16.18 -14.45 -15.46
CA ALA A 150 16.18 -12.98 -15.46
C ALA A 150 15.05 -12.37 -16.30
N THR A 151 14.72 -13.01 -17.42
CA THR A 151 13.60 -12.63 -18.28
C THR A 151 12.25 -12.71 -17.57
N TYR A 152 12.06 -13.71 -16.71
CA TYR A 152 10.83 -13.87 -15.94
C TYR A 152 10.69 -12.77 -14.90
N ILE A 153 11.75 -12.53 -14.13
CA ILE A 153 11.82 -11.46 -13.11
C ILE A 153 11.52 -10.10 -13.74
N PHE A 154 12.11 -9.83 -14.90
CA PHE A 154 11.87 -8.59 -15.62
C PHE A 154 10.39 -8.44 -16.01
N LEU A 155 9.77 -9.49 -16.55
CA LEU A 155 8.36 -9.47 -16.94
C LEU A 155 7.43 -9.20 -15.75
N ILE A 156 7.60 -9.93 -14.64
CA ILE A 156 6.76 -9.77 -13.45
C ILE A 156 7.03 -8.43 -12.75
N SER A 157 8.24 -7.88 -12.86
CA SER A 157 8.59 -6.54 -12.38
C SER A 157 7.92 -5.44 -13.20
N VAL A 158 7.90 -5.56 -14.53
CA VAL A 158 7.13 -4.66 -15.41
C VAL A 158 5.64 -4.73 -15.09
N LEU A 159 5.12 -5.93 -14.82
CA LEU A 159 3.73 -6.11 -14.43
C LEU A 159 3.43 -5.44 -13.08
N ALA A 160 4.28 -5.65 -12.07
CA ALA A 160 4.17 -4.98 -10.77
C ALA A 160 4.28 -3.46 -10.90
N PHE A 161 5.15 -2.97 -11.80
CA PHE A 161 5.30 -1.56 -12.11
C PHE A 161 3.98 -0.98 -12.65
N ILE A 162 3.40 -1.61 -13.69
CA ILE A 162 2.11 -1.21 -14.28
C ILE A 162 1.00 -1.23 -13.23
N SER A 163 0.93 -2.29 -12.41
CA SER A 163 0.01 -2.38 -11.27
C SER A 163 0.21 -1.20 -10.30
N GLY A 164 1.45 -0.85 -9.96
CA GLY A 164 1.78 0.29 -9.11
C GLY A 164 1.35 1.63 -9.70
N LEU A 165 1.56 1.88 -11.01
CA LEU A 165 1.08 3.12 -11.64
C LEU A 165 -0.45 3.25 -11.54
N LEU A 166 -1.17 2.15 -11.75
CA LEU A 166 -2.63 2.16 -11.80
C LEU A 166 -3.26 2.12 -10.39
N LEU A 167 -2.92 1.12 -9.58
CA LEU A 167 -3.58 0.88 -8.30
C LEU A 167 -3.01 1.74 -7.17
N ALA A 168 -1.69 1.96 -7.12
CA ALA A 168 -1.13 2.83 -6.10
C ALA A 168 -1.22 4.29 -6.52
N GLY A 169 -0.79 4.59 -7.76
CA GLY A 169 -0.69 5.92 -8.29
C GLY A 169 -2.03 6.57 -8.63
N SER A 170 -2.67 6.11 -9.71
CA SER A 170 -3.87 6.77 -10.22
C SER A 170 -5.08 6.57 -9.31
N PHE A 171 -5.33 5.34 -8.87
CA PHE A 171 -6.40 5.05 -7.91
C PHE A 171 -6.14 5.71 -6.55
N GLY A 172 -4.92 5.61 -6.02
CA GLY A 172 -4.55 6.28 -4.77
C GLY A 172 -4.71 7.80 -4.83
N TYR A 173 -4.38 8.42 -5.97
CA TYR A 173 -4.61 9.85 -6.17
C TYR A 173 -6.10 10.21 -6.20
N SER A 174 -6.94 9.44 -6.89
CA SER A 174 -8.39 9.68 -6.92
C SER A 174 -9.02 9.54 -5.54
N VAL A 175 -8.63 8.52 -4.75
CA VAL A 175 -9.11 8.37 -3.37
C VAL A 175 -8.61 9.53 -2.51
N LEU A 176 -7.36 9.94 -2.66
CA LEU A 176 -6.80 11.10 -1.96
C LEU A 176 -7.60 12.37 -2.26
N GLU A 177 -7.97 12.62 -3.51
CA GLU A 177 -8.80 13.78 -3.88
C GLU A 177 -10.17 13.73 -3.20
N ILE A 178 -10.83 12.57 -3.18
CA ILE A 178 -12.13 12.39 -2.51
C ILE A 178 -11.99 12.65 -1.00
N VAL A 179 -10.97 12.09 -0.34
CA VAL A 179 -10.71 12.29 1.09
C VAL A 179 -10.43 13.77 1.38
N LEU A 180 -9.70 14.46 0.50
CA LEU A 180 -9.41 15.89 0.63
C LEU A 180 -10.62 16.80 0.33
N GLN A 181 -11.61 16.31 -0.40
CA GLN A 181 -12.88 17.00 -0.71
C GLN A 181 -13.94 16.80 0.37
N ALA A 182 -14.06 15.58 0.93
CA ALA A 182 -15.05 15.22 1.94
C ALA A 182 -14.90 15.95 3.29
N ARG A 183 -13.76 16.63 3.49
CA ARG A 183 -13.39 17.51 4.64
C ARG A 183 -14.35 17.57 5.84
N PRO A 184 -14.25 16.65 6.82
CA PRO A 184 -14.91 16.83 8.12
C PRO A 184 -14.11 17.73 9.08
N VAL A 185 -12.79 17.94 8.86
CA VAL A 185 -11.94 18.71 9.79
C VAL A 185 -10.97 19.62 9.02
N ARG A 186 -10.96 20.92 9.34
CA ARG A 186 -10.11 21.93 8.71
C ARG A 186 -8.62 21.58 8.86
N ILE A 187 -7.97 21.28 7.73
CA ILE A 187 -6.52 21.12 7.61
C ILE A 187 -5.88 22.51 7.52
N SER A 188 -5.66 23.19 8.65
CA SER A 188 -4.80 24.38 8.69
C SER A 188 -3.35 23.93 8.56
N GLY A 189 -2.78 24.06 7.37
CA GLY A 189 -1.35 23.77 7.14
C GLY A 189 -0.92 23.65 5.68
N ALA A 190 -1.86 23.55 4.72
CA ALA A 190 -1.52 23.38 3.30
C ALA A 190 -2.30 24.32 2.37
N SER A 191 -2.58 25.56 2.78
CA SER A 191 -3.03 26.60 1.85
C SER A 191 -1.81 27.29 1.24
N GLY A 192 -1.39 26.81 0.08
CA GLY A 192 -0.37 27.50 -0.74
C GLY A 192 0.05 26.70 -1.96
N GLY A 193 0.21 25.38 -1.85
CA GLY A 193 0.74 24.56 -2.94
C GLY A 193 -0.30 24.01 -3.92
N VAL A 194 -1.55 23.78 -3.47
CA VAL A 194 -2.60 23.24 -4.36
C VAL A 194 -3.24 24.37 -5.19
N ALA A 195 -3.28 25.59 -4.66
CA ALA A 195 -3.81 26.75 -5.38
C ALA A 195 -2.86 27.22 -6.50
N ALA A 196 -1.54 27.18 -6.31
CA ALA A 196 -0.59 27.67 -7.31
C ALA A 196 -0.43 26.75 -8.53
N ALA A 197 -0.65 25.43 -8.38
CA ALA A 197 -0.68 24.50 -9.52
C ALA A 197 -2.02 24.51 -10.27
N ALA A 198 -3.06 25.13 -9.70
CA ALA A 198 -4.40 25.22 -10.28
C ALA A 198 -4.65 26.52 -11.08
N VAL A 199 -3.69 27.46 -11.14
CA VAL A 199 -3.86 28.77 -11.82
C VAL A 199 -3.05 28.88 -13.13
N GLY A 200 -2.32 27.83 -13.52
CA GLY A 200 -1.46 27.82 -14.71
C GLY A 200 -2.03 27.18 -15.98
N VAL A 201 -3.30 26.75 -15.99
CA VAL A 201 -3.98 26.30 -17.23
C VAL A 201 -5.40 26.86 -17.21
N SER A 202 -5.57 27.93 -17.97
CA SER A 202 -6.83 28.61 -18.26
C SER A 202 -7.88 27.68 -18.87
N GLY A 203 -9.14 27.84 -18.45
CA GLY A 203 -10.31 27.46 -19.25
C GLY A 203 -11.34 26.68 -18.46
N GLY A 204 -12.44 27.35 -18.09
CA GLY A 204 -13.55 26.77 -17.35
C GLY A 204 -14.08 25.46 -17.95
N GLY A 205 -14.27 24.48 -17.08
CA GLY A 205 -14.91 23.22 -17.42
C GLY A 205 -15.07 22.39 -16.15
N LYS A 206 -16.30 22.01 -15.83
CA LYS A 206 -16.64 21.03 -14.79
C LYS A 206 -15.66 19.86 -14.87
N THR A 207 -14.93 19.56 -13.80
CA THR A 207 -14.00 18.42 -13.75
C THR A 207 -14.79 17.11 -13.79
N SER A 208 -15.15 16.70 -15.00
CA SER A 208 -15.59 15.35 -15.31
C SER A 208 -14.38 14.45 -15.10
N VAL A 209 -14.32 13.75 -13.96
CA VAL A 209 -13.43 12.59 -13.83
C VAL A 209 -13.76 11.68 -15.02
N PRO A 210 -12.81 11.37 -15.93
CA PRO A 210 -13.15 10.69 -17.17
C PRO A 210 -13.77 9.34 -16.79
N GLY A 211 -15.03 9.14 -17.17
CA GLY A 211 -15.85 8.00 -16.71
C GLY A 211 -15.17 6.65 -16.93
N PHE A 212 -14.28 6.55 -17.91
CA PHE A 212 -13.45 5.38 -18.15
C PHE A 212 -12.49 5.06 -16.99
N ARG A 213 -11.80 6.05 -16.41
CA ARG A 213 -10.90 5.83 -15.26
C ARG A 213 -11.70 5.39 -14.03
N LEU A 214 -12.82 6.07 -13.77
CA LEU A 214 -13.71 5.71 -12.67
C LEU A 214 -14.31 4.31 -12.87
N ALA A 215 -14.73 3.96 -14.09
CA ALA A 215 -15.28 2.66 -14.43
C ALA A 215 -14.24 1.54 -14.26
N VAL A 216 -13.00 1.77 -14.71
CA VAL A 216 -11.89 0.81 -14.52
C VAL A 216 -11.59 0.63 -13.03
N THR A 217 -11.60 1.71 -12.24
CA THR A 217 -11.44 1.65 -10.79
C THR A 217 -12.58 0.89 -10.11
N VAL A 218 -13.83 1.19 -10.46
CA VAL A 218 -15.02 0.52 -9.90
C VAL A 218 -15.05 -0.95 -10.28
N LEU A 219 -14.69 -1.29 -11.53
CA LEU A 219 -14.56 -2.67 -11.99
C LEU A 219 -13.50 -3.42 -11.18
N LEU A 220 -12.33 -2.82 -10.98
CA LEU A 220 -11.26 -3.41 -10.16
C LEU A 220 -11.70 -3.63 -8.72
N VAL A 221 -12.38 -2.66 -8.10
CA VAL A 221 -12.92 -2.78 -6.73
C VAL A 221 -13.98 -3.89 -6.66
N MET A 222 -14.87 -3.99 -7.65
CA MET A 222 -15.89 -5.04 -7.73
C MET A 222 -15.26 -6.43 -7.86
N VAL A 223 -14.30 -6.58 -8.77
CA VAL A 223 -13.56 -7.85 -8.94
C VAL A 223 -12.83 -8.21 -7.64
N PHE A 224 -12.29 -7.22 -6.94
CA PHE A 224 -11.63 -7.42 -5.64
C PHE A 224 -12.60 -7.91 -4.55
N ALA A 225 -13.75 -7.24 -4.43
CA ALA A 225 -14.77 -7.59 -3.44
C ALA A 225 -15.33 -8.99 -3.68
N VAL A 226 -15.64 -9.33 -4.94
CA VAL A 226 -16.14 -10.65 -5.33
C VAL A 226 -15.08 -11.73 -5.12
N GLY A 227 -13.82 -11.46 -5.49
CA GLY A 227 -12.71 -12.38 -5.25
C GLY A 227 -12.44 -12.65 -3.76
N ALA A 228 -12.54 -11.60 -2.92
CA ALA A 228 -12.39 -11.73 -1.47
C ALA A 228 -13.53 -12.57 -0.86
N VAL A 229 -14.78 -12.31 -1.24
CA VAL A 229 -15.93 -13.10 -0.78
C VAL A 229 -15.80 -14.56 -1.21
N TYR A 230 -15.38 -14.82 -2.46
CA TYR A 230 -15.18 -16.18 -2.94
C TYR A 230 -14.07 -16.92 -2.19
N TYR A 231 -12.93 -16.26 -1.91
CA TYR A 231 -11.85 -16.89 -1.14
C TYR A 231 -12.32 -17.32 0.26
N PHE A 232 -13.02 -16.44 0.97
CA PHE A 232 -13.56 -16.76 2.31
C PHE A 232 -14.66 -17.82 2.28
N ALA A 233 -15.47 -17.84 1.23
CA ALA A 233 -16.58 -18.78 1.13
C ALA A 233 -16.16 -20.17 0.63
N ALA A 234 -15.17 -20.26 -0.25
CA ALA A 234 -14.90 -21.48 -1.02
C ALA A 234 -13.48 -22.03 -0.87
N VAL A 235 -12.52 -21.25 -0.34
CA VAL A 235 -11.09 -21.66 -0.33
C VAL A 235 -10.47 -21.58 1.07
N PHE A 236 -10.94 -20.67 1.92
CA PHE A 236 -10.43 -20.55 3.28
C PHE A 236 -10.89 -21.72 4.15
N GLU A 237 -10.00 -22.68 4.37
CA GLU A 237 -10.14 -23.67 5.42
C GLU A 237 -9.52 -23.10 6.72
N PRO A 238 -10.31 -22.95 7.79
CA PRO A 238 -9.78 -22.43 9.04
C PRO A 238 -8.71 -23.38 9.61
N PRO A 239 -7.63 -22.87 10.23
CA PRO A 239 -6.50 -23.67 10.71
C PRO A 239 -6.85 -24.70 11.79
N TRP A 240 -8.05 -24.61 12.38
CA TRP A 240 -8.56 -25.58 13.36
C TRP A 240 -9.41 -26.72 12.76
N VAL A 241 -9.57 -26.75 11.44
CA VAL A 241 -10.35 -27.78 10.70
C VAL A 241 -9.44 -28.86 10.09
N GLY A 242 -8.12 -28.70 10.16
CA GLY A 242 -7.16 -29.73 9.77
C GLY A 242 -7.21 -30.99 10.64
N PRO A 243 -6.62 -32.11 10.18
CA PRO A 243 -6.62 -33.37 10.91
C PRO A 243 -6.04 -33.16 12.31
N ARG A 244 -6.86 -33.38 13.34
CA ARG A 244 -6.39 -33.43 14.72
C ARG A 244 -5.46 -34.63 14.82
N CYS A 245 -4.16 -34.41 14.92
CA CYS A 245 -3.25 -35.43 15.41
C CYS A 245 -3.63 -35.70 16.87
N LEU A 246 -4.55 -36.66 17.07
CA LEU A 246 -4.79 -37.27 18.36
C LEU A 246 -3.52 -38.07 18.66
N VAL A 247 -2.66 -37.51 19.51
CA VAL A 247 -1.51 -38.26 20.05
C VAL A 247 -2.10 -39.22 21.09
N GLU A 248 -2.58 -40.38 20.64
CA GLU A 248 -2.80 -41.51 21.53
C GLU A 248 -1.43 -41.97 22.00
N GLY A 249 -1.06 -41.56 23.21
CA GLY A 249 0.07 -42.15 23.90
C GLY A 249 -0.19 -43.64 24.06
N ALA A 250 0.75 -44.47 23.61
CA ALA A 250 0.77 -45.90 23.91
C ALA A 250 1.08 -46.11 25.40
N VAL A 251 0.13 -45.78 26.27
CA VAL A 251 0.15 -46.19 27.68
C VAL A 251 -0.72 -47.43 27.78
N GLU A 252 -0.13 -48.57 27.44
CA GLU A 252 -0.70 -49.84 27.84
C GLU A 252 -0.58 -49.95 29.37
N LYS A 253 -1.73 -49.72 30.03
CA LYS A 253 -2.11 -50.02 31.42
C LYS A 253 -2.10 -48.82 32.38
N PRO A 254 -3.26 -48.43 32.95
CA PRO A 254 -3.33 -47.49 34.06
C PRO A 254 -2.72 -48.06 35.35
#